data_AF-A0AAJ6DCG1-F1
#
_entry.id   AF-A0AAJ6DCG1-F1
#
_cell.length_a   1.000
_cell.length_b   1.000
_cell.length_c   1.000
_cell.angle_alpha   90.00
_cell.angle_beta   90.00
_cell.angle_gamma   90.00
#
_symmetry.space_group_name_H-M   'P 1'
#
loop_
_entity.id
_entity.type
_entity.pdbx_description
1 polymer ?
#
loop_
_entity_poly.entity_id
_entity_poly.type
_entity_poly.pdbx_seq_one_letter_code
_entity_poly.pdbx_strand_id
1 'polypeptide(L)'
;MRVSYQAEPREHRNETDVQKWLGDNPEYLDATRIKWSRSLRNWAARDRQIEISSDTFRRSIYRPFMKSSLAFGSGLNHERSQVPRMFPEAGMENYGFYCLSGGGGHHFAVLAVNVIPDLHLIETGQFFPRFTYEKLDDSSGPSDPQGTFDLTDGRVSGDTVVNGYRRIDNISDDALQRYQAAFGDGVTKDDIFASIYALLHSELYRSTYTADLKRQLPQISLPDTAEDFRKFVEAGEQLLELHIRYEEQPEYSLGEEAVFGDTDDLDFYRVQKLRWGGKSRTPNKTQIVVNDNITLTGIPDEAHEYMLGSRSALEWILDRYQVKTDKDSGIVNDPSDWGLEHGNPRYIVDLIKKITYVSVETVKIVNSLPKLTLRK
;
A
#
# COMPACT_ATOMS: atom_id res chain seq x y z
N MET A 1 11.89 -17.25 -29.71
CA MET A 1 12.96 -16.50 -29.01
C MET A 1 14.27 -17.27 -28.90
N ARG A 2 14.33 -18.46 -28.29
CA ARG A 2 15.62 -19.19 -28.10
C ARG A 2 16.38 -19.43 -29.42
N VAL A 3 15.69 -19.86 -30.48
CA VAL A 3 16.36 -20.32 -31.72
C VAL A 3 16.94 -19.19 -32.58
N SER A 4 16.35 -17.98 -32.57
CA SER A 4 16.82 -16.86 -33.39
C SER A 4 17.88 -15.97 -32.73
N TYR A 5 17.84 -15.82 -31.39
CA TYR A 5 18.83 -15.01 -30.65
C TYR A 5 20.12 -15.76 -30.31
N GLN A 6 20.12 -17.10 -30.35
CA GLN A 6 21.28 -17.94 -30.01
C GLN A 6 22.22 -18.24 -31.20
N ALA A 7 21.98 -17.67 -32.39
CA ALA A 7 22.74 -18.00 -33.60
C ALA A 7 24.24 -17.61 -33.56
N GLU A 8 24.65 -16.68 -32.68
CA GLU A 8 26.06 -16.35 -32.46
C GLU A 8 26.42 -16.45 -30.96
N PRO A 9 27.33 -17.36 -30.55
CA PRO A 9 27.81 -17.42 -29.18
C PRO A 9 28.71 -16.20 -28.91
N ARG A 10 28.17 -15.22 -28.17
CA ARG A 10 28.96 -14.11 -27.60
C ARG A 10 29.22 -14.42 -26.13
N GLU A 11 30.50 -14.39 -25.75
CA GLU A 11 30.97 -14.73 -24.40
C GLU A 11 30.39 -13.78 -23.31
N HIS A 12 30.05 -12.54 -23.69
CA HIS A 12 29.44 -11.55 -22.80
C HIS A 12 28.38 -10.73 -23.55
N ARG A 13 27.09 -11.09 -23.40
CA ARG A 13 25.96 -10.30 -23.91
C ARG A 13 25.52 -9.28 -22.87
N ASN A 14 25.20 -8.06 -23.31
CA ASN A 14 24.71 -7.00 -22.44
C ASN A 14 23.36 -6.44 -22.90
N GLU A 15 22.82 -5.49 -22.14
CA GLU A 15 21.52 -4.87 -22.41
C GLU A 15 21.47 -4.13 -23.75
N THR A 16 22.57 -3.51 -24.18
CA THR A 16 22.68 -2.80 -25.45
C THR A 16 22.67 -3.76 -26.63
N ASP A 17 23.26 -4.96 -26.51
CA ASP A 17 23.17 -6.00 -27.53
C ASP A 17 21.73 -6.45 -27.76
N VAL A 18 20.97 -6.65 -26.68
CA VAL A 18 19.53 -6.99 -26.75
C VAL A 18 18.74 -5.84 -27.38
N GLN A 19 19.01 -4.59 -26.98
CA GLN A 19 18.34 -3.43 -27.56
C GLN A 19 18.58 -3.31 -29.07
N LYS A 20 19.82 -3.52 -29.52
CA LYS A 20 20.15 -3.52 -30.95
C LYS A 20 19.41 -4.64 -31.68
N TRP A 21 19.44 -5.86 -31.14
CA TRP A 21 18.74 -7.00 -31.74
C TRP A 21 17.23 -6.75 -31.85
N LEU A 22 16.60 -6.15 -30.83
CA LEU A 22 15.18 -5.78 -30.88
C LEU A 22 14.90 -4.72 -31.96
N GLY A 23 15.84 -3.81 -32.23
CA GLY A 23 15.74 -2.86 -33.34
C GLY A 23 15.77 -3.54 -34.71
N ASP A 24 16.59 -4.58 -34.85
CA ASP A 24 16.69 -5.39 -36.08
C ASP A 24 15.52 -6.38 -36.23
N ASN A 25 14.79 -6.68 -35.15
CA ASN A 25 13.69 -7.67 -35.10
C ASN A 25 12.42 -7.05 -34.45
N PRO A 26 11.76 -6.09 -35.12
CA PRO A 26 10.67 -5.30 -34.54
C PRO A 26 9.43 -6.11 -34.17
N GLU A 27 9.25 -7.33 -34.70
CA GLU A 27 8.16 -8.23 -34.32
C GLU A 27 8.19 -8.64 -32.83
N TYR A 28 9.34 -8.49 -32.16
CA TYR A 28 9.48 -8.73 -30.72
C TYR A 28 9.24 -7.48 -29.86
N LEU A 29 8.90 -6.34 -30.48
CA LEU A 29 8.51 -5.09 -29.81
C LEU A 29 6.98 -4.93 -29.69
N ASP A 30 6.21 -5.97 -30.06
CA ASP A 30 4.75 -5.99 -29.91
C ASP A 30 4.33 -5.81 -28.44
N ALA A 31 3.79 -4.63 -28.13
CA ALA A 31 3.38 -4.22 -26.79
C ALA A 31 2.20 -5.03 -26.25
N THR A 32 1.44 -5.71 -27.11
CA THR A 32 0.38 -6.65 -26.69
C THR A 32 0.93 -7.95 -26.12
N ARG A 33 2.23 -8.22 -26.35
CA ARG A 33 2.91 -9.44 -25.90
C ARG A 33 3.91 -9.19 -24.78
N ILE A 34 4.66 -8.08 -24.86
CA ILE A 34 5.74 -7.79 -23.92
C ILE A 34 6.02 -6.29 -23.83
N LYS A 35 6.15 -5.78 -22.60
CA LYS A 35 6.65 -4.43 -22.35
C LYS A 35 8.11 -4.48 -21.93
N TRP A 36 9.01 -4.09 -22.83
CA TRP A 36 10.45 -4.10 -22.57
C TRP A 36 10.87 -2.98 -21.61
N SER A 37 11.62 -3.34 -20.59
CA SER A 37 12.33 -2.41 -19.70
C SER A 37 13.83 -2.66 -19.76
N ARG A 38 14.63 -1.73 -19.24
CA ARG A 38 16.09 -1.91 -19.12
C ARG A 38 16.44 -3.14 -18.28
N SER A 39 15.70 -3.40 -17.21
CA SER A 39 15.94 -4.58 -16.36
C SER A 39 15.59 -5.87 -17.09
N LEU A 40 14.50 -5.90 -17.86
CA LEU A 40 14.09 -7.08 -18.62
C LEU A 40 15.07 -7.39 -19.76
N ARG A 41 15.58 -6.36 -20.47
CA ARG A 41 16.63 -6.55 -21.47
C ARG A 41 17.94 -7.06 -20.87
N ASN A 42 18.33 -6.54 -19.69
CA ASN A 42 19.44 -7.08 -18.91
C ASN A 42 19.26 -8.54 -18.52
N TRP A 43 18.02 -8.96 -18.30
CA TRP A 43 17.66 -10.30 -17.92
C TRP A 43 17.74 -11.26 -19.11
N ALA A 44 17.21 -10.84 -20.26
CA ALA A 44 17.33 -11.54 -21.53
C ALA A 44 18.81 -11.69 -21.98
N ALA A 45 19.62 -10.65 -21.79
CA ALA A 45 21.06 -10.68 -22.11
C ALA A 45 21.80 -11.78 -21.34
N ARG A 46 21.34 -12.11 -20.12
CA ARG A 46 21.91 -13.16 -19.25
C ARG A 46 21.25 -14.53 -19.45
N ASP A 47 20.40 -14.69 -20.46
CA ASP A 47 19.63 -15.91 -20.76
C ASP A 47 18.87 -16.48 -19.53
N ARG A 48 18.29 -15.58 -18.72
CA ARG A 48 17.50 -15.96 -17.53
C ARG A 48 16.04 -16.20 -17.90
N GLN A 49 15.47 -17.28 -17.40
CA GLN A 49 14.05 -17.64 -17.61
C GLN A 49 13.18 -17.17 -16.44
N ILE A 50 12.00 -16.56 -16.75
CA ILE A 50 10.99 -16.20 -15.75
C ILE A 50 10.26 -17.50 -15.42
N GLU A 51 10.44 -17.96 -14.21
CA GLU A 51 9.61 -18.99 -13.61
C GLU A 51 8.44 -18.32 -12.90
N ILE A 52 7.23 -18.78 -13.21
CA ILE A 52 6.00 -18.36 -12.53
C ILE A 52 5.61 -19.48 -11.56
N SER A 53 5.38 -19.11 -10.31
CA SER A 53 4.93 -20.00 -9.24
C SER A 53 3.74 -19.38 -8.50
N SER A 54 3.18 -20.11 -7.55
CA SER A 54 2.15 -19.58 -6.65
C SER A 54 2.62 -18.35 -5.85
N ASP A 55 3.92 -18.24 -5.56
CA ASP A 55 4.51 -17.09 -4.85
C ASP A 55 4.63 -15.84 -5.74
N THR A 56 4.52 -15.98 -7.07
CA THR A 56 4.65 -14.85 -7.99
C THR A 56 3.50 -13.86 -7.84
N PHE A 57 2.28 -14.33 -7.56
CA PHE A 57 1.11 -13.48 -7.46
C PHE A 57 0.88 -13.06 -6.01
N ARG A 58 1.01 -11.76 -5.75
CA ARG A 58 0.95 -11.16 -4.42
C ARG A 58 -0.19 -10.17 -4.33
N ARG A 59 -0.84 -10.11 -3.16
CA ARG A 59 -1.75 -9.01 -2.85
C ARG A 59 -0.93 -7.72 -2.70
N SER A 60 -1.40 -6.68 -3.36
CA SER A 60 -0.80 -5.35 -3.38
C SER A 60 -1.87 -4.29 -3.24
N ILE A 61 -1.46 -3.06 -3.02
CA ILE A 61 -2.34 -1.89 -3.06
C ILE A 61 -1.74 -0.87 -4.03
N TYR A 62 -2.45 -0.64 -5.13
CA TYR A 62 -1.95 0.24 -6.20
C TYR A 62 -2.22 1.70 -5.88
N ARG A 63 -3.42 2.03 -5.41
CA ARG A 63 -3.85 3.38 -4.99
C ARG A 63 -4.68 3.27 -3.71
N PRO A 64 -4.96 4.37 -2.99
CA PRO A 64 -5.64 4.27 -1.70
C PRO A 64 -6.97 3.54 -1.88
N PHE A 65 -7.20 2.54 -1.02
CA PHE A 65 -8.41 1.72 -1.03
C PHE A 65 -8.65 0.95 -2.34
N MET A 66 -7.58 0.65 -3.09
CA MET A 66 -7.62 -0.15 -4.32
C MET A 66 -6.58 -1.27 -4.22
N LYS A 67 -6.98 -2.39 -3.61
CA LYS A 67 -6.19 -3.63 -3.64
C LYS A 67 -6.21 -4.24 -5.05
N SER A 68 -5.12 -4.91 -5.39
CA SER A 68 -4.94 -5.58 -6.68
C SER A 68 -3.97 -6.75 -6.57
N SER A 69 -4.06 -7.66 -7.54
CA SER A 69 -3.08 -8.72 -7.76
C SER A 69 -1.84 -8.17 -8.45
N LEU A 70 -0.66 -8.40 -7.87
CA LEU A 70 0.65 -8.01 -8.40
C LEU A 70 1.45 -9.24 -8.77
N ALA A 71 1.92 -9.30 -10.02
CA ALA A 71 2.98 -10.24 -10.40
C ALA A 71 4.34 -9.71 -9.91
N PHE A 72 4.84 -10.27 -8.81
CA PHE A 72 6.02 -9.81 -8.09
C PHE A 72 7.21 -10.78 -8.28
N GLY A 73 8.28 -10.32 -8.95
CA GLY A 73 9.44 -11.14 -9.27
C GLY A 73 10.60 -10.36 -9.93
N SER A 74 11.84 -10.86 -9.77
CA SER A 74 13.08 -10.19 -10.25
C SER A 74 13.21 -10.03 -11.77
N GLY A 75 12.35 -10.68 -12.56
CA GLY A 75 12.24 -10.50 -14.01
C GLY A 75 10.96 -9.80 -14.45
N LEU A 76 10.05 -9.49 -13.52
CA LEU A 76 8.72 -8.94 -13.81
C LEU A 76 8.60 -7.47 -13.39
N ASN A 77 9.32 -7.06 -12.33
CA ASN A 77 9.32 -5.68 -11.87
C ASN A 77 10.63 -4.99 -12.22
N HIS A 78 10.55 -3.71 -12.60
CA HIS A 78 11.75 -2.94 -12.91
C HIS A 78 12.63 -2.73 -11.68
N GLU A 79 11.98 -2.44 -10.55
CA GLU A 79 12.59 -2.22 -9.25
C GLU A 79 11.71 -2.89 -8.18
N ARG A 80 12.34 -3.57 -7.23
CA ARG A 80 11.66 -4.15 -6.05
C ARG A 80 12.16 -3.57 -4.74
N SER A 81 13.26 -2.80 -4.77
CA SER A 81 13.85 -2.15 -3.61
C SER A 81 13.98 -3.14 -2.44
N GLN A 82 13.58 -2.71 -1.23
CA GLN A 82 13.61 -3.54 -0.02
C GLN A 82 12.29 -4.31 0.21
N VAL A 83 11.32 -4.27 -0.71
CA VAL A 83 10.03 -4.97 -0.56
C VAL A 83 10.22 -6.47 -0.28
N PRO A 84 11.16 -7.22 -0.91
CA PRO A 84 11.39 -8.62 -0.57
C PRO A 84 11.85 -8.88 0.87
N ARG A 85 12.39 -7.89 1.59
CA ARG A 85 12.69 -8.00 3.02
C ARG A 85 11.51 -7.66 3.91
N MET A 86 10.49 -6.99 3.36
CA MET A 86 9.29 -6.59 4.10
C MET A 86 8.16 -7.61 3.88
N PHE A 87 8.08 -8.16 2.68
CA PHE A 87 7.11 -9.15 2.22
C PHE A 87 7.86 -10.24 1.44
N PRO A 88 8.61 -11.13 2.12
CA PRO A 88 9.41 -12.16 1.44
C PRO A 88 8.57 -13.13 0.62
N GLU A 89 7.59 -13.80 1.23
CA GLU A 89 6.78 -14.82 0.57
C GLU A 89 5.27 -14.51 0.62
N ALA A 90 4.52 -15.10 -0.30
CA ALA A 90 3.07 -15.02 -0.36
C ALA A 90 2.47 -15.58 0.93
N GLY A 91 1.50 -14.85 1.49
CA GLY A 91 0.87 -15.21 2.77
C GLY A 91 1.65 -14.76 4.00
N MET A 92 2.92 -14.33 3.90
CA MET A 92 3.61 -13.72 5.04
C MET A 92 3.05 -12.32 5.31
N GLU A 93 2.60 -12.12 6.53
CA GLU A 93 1.93 -10.90 6.96
C GLU A 93 2.94 -9.84 7.41
N ASN A 94 2.66 -8.59 7.07
CA ASN A 94 3.34 -7.43 7.61
C ASN A 94 2.39 -6.24 7.46
N TYR A 95 2.67 -5.16 8.17
CA TYR A 95 1.98 -3.91 7.98
C TYR A 95 2.95 -2.76 8.16
N GLY A 96 2.51 -1.59 7.76
CA GLY A 96 3.28 -0.38 7.90
C GLY A 96 2.44 0.80 7.45
N PHE A 97 3.08 1.96 7.35
CA PHE A 97 2.45 3.12 6.73
C PHE A 97 3.29 3.69 5.60
N TYR A 98 2.60 4.03 4.53
CA TYR A 98 3.15 4.71 3.37
C TYR A 98 3.06 6.21 3.61
N CYS A 99 4.21 6.86 3.66
CA CYS A 99 4.35 8.29 3.92
C CYS A 99 4.90 8.96 2.66
N LEU A 100 4.30 10.08 2.26
CA LEU A 100 4.84 10.87 1.17
C LEU A 100 6.25 11.38 1.52
N SER A 101 7.18 11.20 0.60
CA SER A 101 8.54 11.74 0.72
C SER A 101 8.57 13.15 0.14
N GLY A 102 9.27 14.07 0.80
CA GLY A 102 9.42 15.45 0.30
C GLY A 102 9.86 15.49 -1.17
N GLY A 103 9.31 16.44 -1.94
CA GLY A 103 9.63 16.64 -3.36
C GLY A 103 8.42 16.92 -4.27
N GLY A 104 7.20 16.65 -3.81
CA GLY A 104 5.95 16.98 -4.54
C GLY A 104 5.34 18.30 -4.06
N GLY A 105 4.70 19.06 -4.95
CA GLY A 105 3.94 20.26 -4.59
C GLY A 105 2.65 20.00 -3.80
N HIS A 106 2.43 18.76 -3.38
CA HIS A 106 1.17 18.26 -2.80
C HIS A 106 1.16 18.35 -1.27
N HIS A 107 -0.02 18.18 -0.68
CA HIS A 107 -0.20 18.12 0.76
C HIS A 107 0.36 16.82 1.33
N PHE A 108 0.95 16.89 2.52
CA PHE A 108 1.45 15.72 3.24
C PHE A 108 0.31 14.73 3.49
N ALA A 109 0.60 13.44 3.28
CA ALA A 109 -0.32 12.36 3.57
C ALA A 109 0.43 11.11 3.99
N VAL A 110 -0.28 10.29 4.78
CA VAL A 110 0.20 9.01 5.26
C VAL A 110 -0.99 8.03 5.26
N LEU A 111 -0.75 6.77 4.92
CA LEU A 111 -1.78 5.73 4.92
C LEU A 111 -1.18 4.38 5.33
N ALA A 112 -1.79 3.74 6.33
CA ALA A 112 -1.41 2.40 6.77
C ALA A 112 -1.97 1.33 5.84
N VAL A 113 -1.14 0.33 5.56
CA VAL A 113 -1.46 -0.80 4.67
C VAL A 113 -0.79 -2.07 5.17
N ASN A 114 -1.39 -3.23 4.86
CA ASN A 114 -0.88 -4.56 5.21
C ASN A 114 -0.52 -5.44 4.00
N VAL A 115 -0.39 -4.82 2.83
CA VAL A 115 -0.03 -5.47 1.56
C VAL A 115 1.05 -4.65 0.87
N ILE A 116 1.65 -5.20 -0.19
CA ILE A 116 2.74 -4.52 -0.92
C ILE A 116 2.23 -3.19 -1.50
N PRO A 117 2.75 -2.02 -1.05
CA PRO A 117 2.34 -0.74 -1.62
C PRO A 117 3.06 -0.47 -2.95
N ASP A 118 2.33 0.08 -3.91
CA ASP A 118 2.93 0.68 -5.10
C ASP A 118 3.76 1.92 -4.73
N LEU A 119 4.80 2.21 -5.51
CA LEU A 119 5.65 3.40 -5.33
C LEU A 119 4.85 4.72 -5.51
N HIS A 120 3.70 4.66 -6.15
CA HIS A 120 2.81 5.80 -6.31
C HIS A 120 1.47 5.57 -5.61
N LEU A 121 1.45 4.81 -4.50
CA LEU A 121 0.25 4.53 -3.72
C LEU A 121 -0.60 5.80 -3.50
N ILE A 122 -0.01 6.87 -3.01
CA ILE A 122 -0.64 8.20 -3.00
C ILE A 122 0.07 9.08 -4.03
N GLU A 123 1.38 9.20 -3.85
CA GLU A 123 2.38 9.80 -4.73
C GLU A 123 3.73 9.10 -4.42
N THR A 124 4.84 9.57 -4.99
CA THR A 124 6.18 9.08 -4.60
C THR A 124 6.41 9.25 -3.09
N GLY A 125 6.80 8.16 -2.44
CA GLY A 125 6.92 8.12 -0.99
C GLY A 125 7.76 6.95 -0.49
N GLN A 126 7.66 6.72 0.82
CA GLN A 126 8.37 5.69 1.54
C GLN A 126 7.41 4.86 2.38
N PHE A 127 7.58 3.55 2.33
CA PHE A 127 6.89 2.63 3.21
C PHE A 127 7.74 2.40 4.46
N PHE A 128 7.15 2.64 5.64
CA PHE A 128 7.73 2.37 6.95
C PHE A 128 7.10 1.09 7.51
N PRO A 129 7.73 -0.08 7.28
CA PRO A 129 7.20 -1.36 7.74
C PRO A 129 7.39 -1.54 9.26
N ARG A 130 6.44 -2.20 9.91
CA ARG A 130 6.52 -2.61 11.31
C ARG A 130 7.63 -3.64 11.54
N PHE A 131 7.78 -4.57 10.60
CA PHE A 131 8.78 -5.65 10.66
C PHE A 131 9.62 -5.73 9.39
N THR A 132 10.82 -6.27 9.50
CA THR A 132 11.56 -6.84 8.37
C THR A 132 11.85 -8.31 8.60
N TYR A 133 12.15 -9.03 7.53
CA TYR A 133 12.39 -10.46 7.52
C TYR A 133 13.78 -10.74 6.98
N GLU A 134 14.50 -11.59 7.69
CA GLU A 134 15.81 -12.09 7.30
C GLU A 134 15.73 -13.61 7.14
N LYS A 135 16.18 -14.11 5.98
CA LYS A 135 16.18 -15.55 5.73
C LYS A 135 17.23 -16.21 6.60
N LEU A 136 16.85 -17.27 7.31
CA LEU A 136 17.80 -18.11 8.03
C LEU A 136 18.49 -19.03 7.01
N ASP A 137 19.80 -19.15 7.10
CA ASP A 137 20.55 -20.05 6.22
C ASP A 137 20.25 -21.51 6.60
N ASP A 138 19.81 -22.32 5.62
CA ASP A 138 19.69 -23.79 5.75
C ASP A 138 21.05 -24.51 5.84
N SER A 139 22.16 -23.76 5.98
CA SER A 139 23.54 -24.27 5.95
C SER A 139 23.93 -25.06 7.21
N SER A 140 23.05 -25.19 8.20
CA SER A 140 23.18 -26.21 9.25
C SER A 140 22.71 -27.57 8.74
N GLY A 141 23.48 -28.14 7.82
CA GLY A 141 23.52 -29.59 7.68
C GLY A 141 23.92 -30.24 9.02
N PRO A 142 23.65 -31.54 9.22
CA PRO A 142 23.78 -32.22 10.53
C PRO A 142 25.22 -32.40 11.06
N SER A 143 26.18 -31.56 10.65
CA SER A 143 27.60 -31.72 10.95
C SER A 143 28.35 -30.42 11.26
N ASP A 144 27.70 -29.41 11.84
CA ASP A 144 28.40 -28.34 12.56
C ASP A 144 28.21 -28.52 14.08
N PRO A 145 29.21 -29.07 14.81
CA PRO A 145 29.15 -29.17 16.27
C PRO A 145 29.26 -27.80 16.98
N GLN A 146 29.41 -26.70 16.22
CA GLN A 146 29.40 -25.32 16.69
C GLN A 146 28.29 -24.46 16.07
N GLY A 147 27.30 -25.10 15.42
CA GLY A 147 26.04 -24.50 14.97
C GLY A 147 25.10 -24.08 16.11
N THR A 148 25.64 -23.65 17.25
CA THR A 148 24.94 -22.79 18.19
C THR A 148 24.73 -21.43 17.51
N PHE A 149 23.71 -21.34 16.66
CA PHE A 149 22.97 -20.09 16.57
C PHE A 149 22.39 -19.90 17.96
N ASP A 150 23.13 -19.15 18.76
CA ASP A 150 22.83 -18.91 20.14
C ASP A 150 21.58 -18.03 20.21
N LEU A 151 20.42 -18.65 20.41
CA LEU A 151 19.20 -17.94 20.85
C LEU A 151 19.41 -17.24 22.21
N THR A 152 20.60 -17.40 22.84
CA THR A 152 21.04 -16.71 24.06
C THR A 152 22.06 -15.60 23.80
N ASP A 153 22.40 -15.25 22.55
CA ASP A 153 23.02 -13.94 22.28
C ASP A 153 21.94 -12.90 22.57
N GLY A 154 21.97 -12.37 23.80
CA GLY A 154 20.97 -11.49 24.41
C GLY A 154 20.86 -10.11 23.77
N ARG A 155 20.94 -10.05 22.44
CA ARG A 155 20.92 -8.84 21.62
C ARG A 155 19.56 -8.48 21.06
N VAL A 156 18.55 -9.36 21.07
CA VAL A 156 17.18 -8.96 20.73
C VAL A 156 16.16 -9.85 21.46
N SER A 157 15.48 -9.28 22.45
CA SER A 157 14.29 -9.89 23.04
C SER A 157 13.10 -9.68 22.08
N GLY A 158 12.53 -10.76 21.51
CA GLY A 158 11.26 -10.71 20.76
C GLY A 158 11.24 -11.25 19.32
N ASP A 159 12.35 -11.74 18.79
CA ASP A 159 12.40 -12.27 17.41
C ASP A 159 11.57 -13.55 17.25
N THR A 160 10.69 -13.58 16.26
CA THR A 160 9.85 -14.75 15.91
C THR A 160 10.33 -15.37 14.61
N VAL A 161 10.49 -16.69 14.56
CA VAL A 161 10.79 -17.41 13.31
C VAL A 161 9.49 -17.79 12.61
N VAL A 162 9.32 -17.38 11.35
CA VAL A 162 8.13 -17.66 10.52
C VAL A 162 8.62 -18.10 9.14
N ASN A 163 8.24 -19.30 8.71
CA ASN A 163 8.58 -19.85 7.38
C ASN A 163 10.09 -19.82 7.05
N GLY A 164 10.97 -20.07 8.04
CA GLY A 164 12.42 -20.01 7.83
C GLY A 164 12.99 -18.58 7.77
N TYR A 165 12.19 -17.57 8.10
CA TYR A 165 12.64 -16.18 8.25
C TYR A 165 12.61 -15.77 9.72
N ARG A 166 13.65 -15.08 10.16
CA ARG A 166 13.64 -14.30 11.40
C ARG A 166 12.90 -12.99 11.16
N ARG A 167 11.80 -12.77 11.89
CA ARG A 167 11.06 -11.51 11.92
C ARG A 167 11.75 -10.55 12.89
N ILE A 168 12.20 -9.43 12.37
CA ILE A 168 12.93 -8.37 13.07
C ILE A 168 11.99 -7.18 13.28
N ASP A 169 11.95 -6.67 14.51
CA ASP A 169 11.22 -5.47 14.88
C ASP A 169 11.95 -4.20 14.37
N ASN A 170 11.24 -3.34 13.62
CA ASN A 170 11.86 -2.10 13.11
C ASN A 170 11.79 -0.92 14.09
N ILE A 171 11.12 -1.07 15.23
CA ILE A 171 11.30 -0.17 16.37
C ILE A 171 12.49 -0.69 17.18
N SER A 172 13.57 0.11 17.22
CA SER A 172 14.79 -0.28 17.92
C SER A 172 14.61 -0.31 19.43
N ASP A 173 15.43 -1.10 20.12
CA ASP A 173 15.47 -1.13 21.58
C ASP A 173 15.90 0.23 22.17
N ASP A 174 16.75 0.97 21.46
CA ASP A 174 17.13 2.34 21.83
C ASP A 174 15.92 3.29 21.80
N ALA A 175 15.05 3.16 20.79
CA ALA A 175 13.83 3.94 20.72
C ALA A 175 12.88 3.55 21.87
N LEU A 176 12.72 2.25 22.13
CA LEU A 176 11.93 1.75 23.25
C LEU A 176 12.41 2.32 24.59
N GLN A 177 13.72 2.21 24.88
CA GLN A 177 14.31 2.75 26.10
C GLN A 177 14.09 4.26 26.25
N ARG A 178 14.21 5.02 25.15
CA ARG A 178 13.96 6.47 25.16
C ARG A 178 12.52 6.82 25.50
N TYR A 179 11.55 6.07 24.95
CA TYR A 179 10.14 6.27 25.26
C TYR A 179 9.79 5.79 26.68
N GLN A 180 10.35 4.68 27.14
CA GLN A 180 10.16 4.19 28.51
C GLN A 180 10.74 5.16 29.54
N ALA A 181 11.91 5.75 29.27
CA ALA A 181 12.48 6.78 30.14
C ALA A 181 11.61 8.05 30.22
N ALA A 182 10.84 8.36 29.17
CA ALA A 182 9.97 9.53 29.12
C ALA A 182 8.56 9.27 29.71
N PHE A 183 8.00 8.08 29.49
CA PHE A 183 6.58 7.80 29.75
C PHE A 183 6.32 6.59 30.67
N GLY A 184 7.37 5.87 31.07
CA GLY A 184 7.33 4.74 32.01
C GLY A 184 7.59 3.38 31.36
N ASP A 185 7.97 2.39 32.17
CA ASP A 185 8.39 1.05 31.72
C ASP A 185 7.28 0.24 31.01
N GLY A 186 6.02 0.67 31.13
CA GLY A 186 4.89 0.03 30.47
C GLY A 186 4.79 0.29 28.96
N VAL A 187 5.59 1.20 28.40
CA VAL A 187 5.57 1.49 26.96
C VAL A 187 6.07 0.29 26.16
N THR A 188 5.34 -0.05 25.10
CA THR A 188 5.68 -1.11 24.15
C THR A 188 6.15 -0.55 22.79
N LYS A 189 6.74 -1.40 21.95
CA LYS A 189 7.10 -1.02 20.57
C LYS A 189 5.88 -0.76 19.70
N ASP A 190 4.76 -1.44 19.98
CA ASP A 190 3.50 -1.21 19.28
C ASP A 190 2.90 0.15 19.64
N ASP A 191 2.98 0.55 20.91
CA ASP A 191 2.59 1.90 21.36
C ASP A 191 3.37 2.98 20.60
N ILE A 192 4.68 2.79 20.45
CA ILE A 192 5.54 3.72 19.72
C ILE A 192 5.11 3.80 18.25
N PHE A 193 4.91 2.66 17.59
CA PHE A 193 4.51 2.62 16.19
C PHE A 193 3.14 3.29 15.97
N ALA A 194 2.15 2.98 16.81
CA ALA A 194 0.81 3.57 16.78
C ALA A 194 0.85 5.08 17.03
N SER A 195 1.57 5.52 18.07
CA SER A 195 1.67 6.95 18.41
C SER A 195 2.32 7.78 17.29
N ILE A 196 3.32 7.22 16.59
CA ILE A 196 3.92 7.87 15.42
C ILE A 196 2.89 8.01 14.31
N TYR A 197 2.13 6.96 14.01
CA TYR A 197 1.10 7.02 12.98
C TYR A 197 0.05 8.09 13.29
N ALA A 198 -0.40 8.20 14.54
CA ALA A 198 -1.36 9.21 14.97
C ALA A 198 -0.75 10.64 14.97
N LEU A 199 0.51 10.80 15.40
CA LEU A 199 1.23 12.07 15.31
C LEU A 199 1.29 12.59 13.87
N LEU A 200 1.58 11.70 12.91
CA LEU A 200 1.60 12.05 11.50
C LEU A 200 0.22 12.42 10.94
N HIS A 201 -0.87 12.22 11.68
CA HIS A 201 -2.20 12.73 11.36
C HIS A 201 -2.53 14.08 12.00
N SER A 202 -1.81 14.48 13.05
CA SER A 202 -2.04 15.75 13.75
C SER A 202 -1.94 16.94 12.80
N GLU A 203 -3.04 17.71 12.69
CA GLU A 203 -3.07 18.93 11.87
C GLU A 203 -2.05 19.96 12.35
N LEU A 204 -1.85 20.07 13.67
CA LEU A 204 -0.88 20.97 14.26
C LEU A 204 0.54 20.59 13.85
N TYR A 205 0.88 19.29 13.86
CA TYR A 205 2.17 18.80 13.38
C TYR A 205 2.38 19.10 11.89
N ARG A 206 1.40 18.72 11.06
CA ARG A 206 1.45 18.92 9.61
C ARG A 206 1.59 20.39 9.23
N SER A 207 0.80 21.27 9.85
CA SER A 207 0.82 22.70 9.59
C SER A 207 2.15 23.34 10.04
N THR A 208 2.64 22.99 11.23
CA THR A 208 3.89 23.54 11.79
C THR A 208 5.11 23.17 10.95
N TYR A 209 5.24 21.91 10.54
CA TYR A 209 6.40 21.41 9.78
C TYR A 209 6.14 21.33 8.27
N THR A 210 5.15 22.05 7.74
CA THR A 210 4.76 21.99 6.31
C THR A 210 5.96 22.14 5.37
N ALA A 211 6.86 23.09 5.64
CA ALA A 211 8.02 23.35 4.79
C ALA A 211 9.03 22.20 4.80
N ASP A 212 9.22 21.56 5.95
CA ASP A 212 10.13 20.42 6.12
C ASP A 212 9.54 19.15 5.54
N LEU A 213 8.26 18.86 5.79
CA LEU A 213 7.56 17.70 5.25
C LEU A 213 7.50 17.70 3.71
N LYS A 214 7.62 18.88 3.08
CA LYS A 214 7.77 19.01 1.62
C LYS A 214 9.16 18.70 1.10
N ARG A 215 10.19 18.64 1.94
CA ARG A 215 11.61 18.56 1.54
C ARG A 215 12.33 17.33 2.09
N GLN A 216 11.90 16.82 3.24
CA GLN A 216 12.56 15.73 3.96
C GLN A 216 11.54 14.86 4.70
N LEU A 217 12.00 13.72 5.21
CA LEU A 217 11.18 12.81 6.00
C LEU A 217 10.76 13.46 7.34
N PRO A 218 9.61 13.07 7.90
CA PRO A 218 9.14 13.59 9.17
C PRO A 218 10.16 13.34 10.29
N GLN A 219 10.44 14.37 11.08
CA GLN A 219 11.15 14.22 12.35
C GLN A 219 10.14 14.05 13.48
N ILE A 220 10.27 12.96 14.22
CA ILE A 220 9.34 12.60 15.29
C ILE A 220 9.84 13.18 16.61
N SER A 221 9.00 14.00 17.24
CA SER A 221 9.23 14.52 18.59
C SER A 221 8.43 13.68 19.59
N LEU A 222 8.98 13.54 20.80
CA LEU A 222 8.24 12.94 21.91
C LEU A 222 7.05 13.84 22.29
N PRO A 223 5.87 13.28 22.57
CA PRO A 223 4.78 14.02 23.22
C PRO A 223 5.21 14.65 24.54
N ASP A 224 4.49 15.71 24.96
CA ASP A 224 4.87 16.51 26.13
C ASP A 224 4.70 15.75 27.46
N THR A 225 3.67 14.91 27.53
CA THR A 225 3.31 14.18 28.75
C THR A 225 3.00 12.71 28.45
N ALA A 226 3.08 11.86 29.48
CA ALA A 226 2.67 10.46 29.38
C ALA A 226 1.17 10.30 29.07
N GLU A 227 0.35 11.28 29.51
CA GLU A 227 -1.08 11.32 29.18
C GLU A 227 -1.31 11.59 27.69
N ASP A 228 -0.60 12.58 27.13
CA ASP A 228 -0.69 12.88 25.70
C ASP A 228 -0.15 11.72 24.87
N PHE A 229 0.97 11.11 25.30
CA PHE A 229 1.50 9.91 24.65
C PHE A 229 0.44 8.80 24.59
N ARG A 230 -0.25 8.49 25.70
CA ARG A 230 -1.34 7.49 25.68
C ARG A 230 -2.48 7.86 24.74
N LYS A 231 -2.89 9.13 24.67
CA LYS A 231 -3.91 9.58 23.71
C LYS A 231 -3.46 9.38 22.26
N PHE A 232 -2.18 9.62 21.95
CA PHE A 232 -1.61 9.33 20.63
C PHE A 232 -1.56 7.83 20.34
N VAL A 233 -1.25 6.99 21.34
CA VAL A 233 -1.29 5.53 21.20
C VAL A 233 -2.71 5.07 20.85
N GLU A 234 -3.69 5.42 21.68
CA GLU A 234 -5.10 5.02 21.52
C GLU A 234 -5.66 5.48 20.15
N ALA A 235 -5.39 6.73 19.76
CA ALA A 235 -5.78 7.23 18.44
C ALA A 235 -5.04 6.51 17.31
N GLY A 236 -3.75 6.20 17.50
CA GLY A 236 -2.92 5.51 16.53
C GLY A 236 -3.40 4.09 16.25
N GLU A 237 -3.75 3.34 17.29
CA GLU A 237 -4.30 1.99 17.18
C GLU A 237 -5.63 2.01 16.41
N GLN A 238 -6.53 2.94 16.76
CA GLN A 238 -7.80 3.11 16.05
C GLN A 238 -7.59 3.45 14.57
N LEU A 239 -6.68 4.38 14.27
CA LEU A 239 -6.36 4.76 12.89
C LEU A 239 -5.69 3.61 12.12
N LEU A 240 -4.81 2.82 12.75
CA LEU A 240 -4.20 1.65 12.11
C LEU A 240 -5.26 0.61 11.75
N GLU A 241 -6.15 0.29 12.68
CA GLU A 241 -7.26 -0.64 12.47
C GLU A 241 -8.17 -0.18 11.32
N LEU A 242 -8.65 1.07 11.38
CA LEU A 242 -9.52 1.65 10.35
C LEU A 242 -8.91 1.57 8.95
N HIS A 243 -7.64 1.95 8.81
CA HIS A 243 -7.00 2.07 7.49
C HIS A 243 -6.50 0.74 6.94
N ILE A 244 -5.98 -0.15 7.78
CA ILE A 244 -5.50 -1.48 7.34
C ILE A 244 -6.68 -2.38 6.97
N ARG A 245 -7.75 -2.34 7.78
CA ARG A 245 -8.92 -3.20 7.64
C ARG A 245 -10.12 -2.44 7.08
N TYR A 246 -9.87 -1.48 6.18
CA TYR A 246 -10.91 -0.63 5.60
C TYR A 246 -12.06 -1.42 4.93
N GLU A 247 -11.78 -2.61 4.40
CA GLU A 247 -12.78 -3.49 3.77
C GLU A 247 -13.66 -4.25 4.77
N GLU A 248 -13.24 -4.29 6.03
CA GLU A 248 -13.89 -5.01 7.13
C GLU A 248 -14.59 -4.05 8.10
N GLN A 249 -14.44 -2.74 7.89
CA GLN A 249 -15.11 -1.74 8.71
C GLN A 249 -16.63 -1.77 8.53
N PRO A 250 -17.39 -1.25 9.51
CA PRO A 250 -18.81 -1.00 9.35
C PRO A 250 -19.13 -0.17 8.12
N GLU A 251 -20.31 -0.39 7.55
CA GLU A 251 -20.85 0.46 6.50
C GLU A 251 -21.43 1.74 7.10
N TYR A 252 -21.12 2.89 6.50
CA TYR A 252 -21.86 4.12 6.80
C TYR A 252 -23.28 3.99 6.24
N SER A 253 -24.26 4.48 7.00
CA SER A 253 -25.69 4.36 6.65
C SER A 253 -26.09 5.35 5.54
N LEU A 254 -25.63 5.09 4.33
CA LEU A 254 -26.01 5.82 3.11
C LEU A 254 -27.35 5.33 2.58
N GLY A 255 -28.09 6.24 1.93
CA GLY A 255 -29.24 5.85 1.12
C GLY A 255 -28.77 5.10 -0.13
N GLU A 256 -29.47 4.02 -0.50
CA GLU A 256 -29.21 3.25 -1.71
C GLU A 256 -30.46 3.29 -2.60
N GLU A 257 -30.42 4.14 -3.62
CA GLU A 257 -31.46 4.24 -4.63
C GLU A 257 -31.13 3.26 -5.75
N ALA A 258 -31.89 2.16 -5.83
CA ALA A 258 -31.74 1.13 -6.85
C ALA A 258 -32.97 1.07 -7.76
N VAL A 259 -32.75 0.89 -9.07
CA VAL A 259 -33.83 0.57 -10.01
C VAL A 259 -34.36 -0.85 -9.76
N PHE A 260 -35.61 -1.10 -10.13
CA PHE A 260 -36.15 -2.46 -10.13
C PHE A 260 -35.42 -3.31 -11.17
N GLY A 261 -34.78 -4.40 -10.74
CA GLY A 261 -34.01 -5.28 -11.60
C GLY A 261 -33.64 -6.57 -10.90
N ASP A 262 -32.99 -7.48 -11.63
CA ASP A 262 -32.49 -8.75 -11.10
C ASP A 262 -31.19 -8.51 -10.34
N THR A 263 -31.22 -8.65 -9.01
CA THR A 263 -30.04 -8.51 -8.16
C THR A 263 -29.13 -9.74 -8.19
N ASP A 264 -29.57 -10.83 -8.80
CA ASP A 264 -28.74 -12.02 -9.05
C ASP A 264 -27.91 -11.86 -10.34
N ASP A 265 -28.25 -10.88 -11.18
CA ASP A 265 -27.43 -10.51 -12.34
C ASP A 265 -26.14 -9.81 -11.88
N LEU A 266 -24.99 -10.40 -12.21
CA LEU A 266 -23.68 -9.84 -11.89
C LEU A 266 -23.47 -8.45 -12.52
N ASP A 267 -24.06 -8.19 -13.68
CA ASP A 267 -23.98 -6.90 -14.36
C ASP A 267 -24.80 -5.82 -13.63
N PHE A 268 -25.70 -6.18 -12.71
CA PHE A 268 -26.47 -5.22 -11.92
C PHE A 268 -25.57 -4.29 -11.10
N TYR A 269 -24.47 -4.83 -10.56
CA TYR A 269 -23.51 -4.11 -9.72
C TYR A 269 -22.26 -3.63 -10.47
N ARG A 270 -22.10 -4.02 -11.74
CA ARG A 270 -20.89 -3.74 -12.50
C ARG A 270 -20.66 -2.24 -12.66
N VAL A 271 -19.41 -1.82 -12.49
CA VAL A 271 -19.02 -0.42 -12.55
C VAL A 271 -18.26 -0.14 -13.84
N GLN A 272 -18.82 0.75 -14.67
CA GLN A 272 -18.09 1.31 -15.81
C GLN A 272 -17.23 2.50 -15.38
N LYS A 273 -17.82 3.47 -14.68
CA LYS A 273 -17.13 4.65 -14.15
C LYS A 273 -18.00 5.32 -13.09
N LEU A 274 -17.50 5.37 -11.86
CA LEU A 274 -18.14 6.13 -10.79
C LEU A 274 -18.13 7.63 -11.08
N ARG A 275 -19.17 8.33 -10.64
CA ARG A 275 -19.28 9.79 -10.75
C ARG A 275 -20.06 10.38 -9.59
N TRP A 276 -19.73 11.62 -9.22
CA TRP A 276 -20.60 12.41 -8.37
C TRP A 276 -21.97 12.62 -9.04
N GLY A 277 -23.02 12.77 -8.23
CA GLY A 277 -24.32 13.19 -8.71
C GLY A 277 -24.31 14.61 -9.28
N GLY A 278 -25.44 15.06 -9.83
CA GLY A 278 -25.57 16.41 -10.40
C GLY A 278 -24.82 16.61 -11.72
N LYS A 279 -24.48 17.86 -12.04
CA LYS A 279 -23.82 18.22 -13.31
C LYS A 279 -22.30 18.23 -13.13
N SER A 280 -21.54 17.87 -14.16
CA SER A 280 -20.06 17.84 -14.09
C SER A 280 -19.41 19.15 -13.62
N ARG A 281 -19.98 20.33 -13.96
CA ARG A 281 -19.46 21.64 -13.53
C ARG A 281 -19.85 22.01 -12.09
N THR A 282 -20.87 21.37 -11.54
CA THR A 282 -21.43 21.63 -10.20
C THR A 282 -21.85 20.27 -9.61
N PRO A 283 -20.85 19.43 -9.26
CA PRO A 283 -21.11 18.08 -8.77
C PRO A 283 -21.81 18.13 -7.43
N ASN A 284 -22.79 17.24 -7.24
CA ASN A 284 -23.41 16.98 -5.94
C ASN A 284 -22.58 15.93 -5.20
N LYS A 285 -21.72 16.38 -4.27
CA LYS A 285 -20.84 15.50 -3.49
C LYS A 285 -21.56 14.70 -2.38
N THR A 286 -22.86 14.91 -2.21
CA THR A 286 -23.70 14.09 -1.30
C THR A 286 -24.16 12.79 -1.95
N GLN A 287 -23.88 12.59 -3.25
CA GLN A 287 -24.34 11.44 -4.03
C GLN A 287 -23.24 10.86 -4.91
N ILE A 288 -23.10 9.53 -4.94
CA ILE A 288 -22.26 8.80 -5.89
C ILE A 288 -23.16 7.94 -6.76
N VAL A 289 -23.14 8.19 -8.06
CA VAL A 289 -23.77 7.33 -9.07
C VAL A 289 -22.78 6.20 -9.35
N VAL A 290 -23.16 4.97 -8.99
CA VAL A 290 -22.32 3.78 -9.16
C VAL A 290 -22.40 3.30 -10.60
N ASN A 291 -23.61 3.13 -11.10
CA ASN A 291 -23.95 2.79 -12.48
C ASN A 291 -25.37 3.27 -12.78
N ASP A 292 -25.98 2.80 -13.87
CA ASP A 292 -27.35 3.20 -14.24
C ASP A 292 -28.42 2.57 -13.33
N ASN A 293 -28.04 1.58 -12.51
CA ASN A 293 -28.94 0.86 -11.63
C ASN A 293 -28.92 1.38 -10.19
N ILE A 294 -27.76 1.87 -9.71
CA ILE A 294 -27.53 2.17 -8.29
C ILE A 294 -26.94 3.56 -8.11
N THR A 295 -27.54 4.34 -7.22
CA THR A 295 -27.01 5.61 -6.70
C THR A 295 -26.98 5.59 -5.17
N LEU A 296 -25.82 5.92 -4.60
CA LEU A 296 -25.65 6.10 -3.16
C LEU A 296 -25.86 7.57 -2.80
N THR A 297 -26.62 7.85 -1.75
CA THR A 297 -26.99 9.20 -1.31
C THR A 297 -26.74 9.42 0.18
N GLY A 298 -26.69 10.68 0.61
CA GLY A 298 -26.50 11.04 2.03
C GLY A 298 -25.05 10.98 2.49
N ILE A 299 -24.08 11.15 1.58
CA ILE A 299 -22.66 11.24 1.94
C ILE A 299 -22.45 12.51 2.78
N PRO A 300 -21.95 12.41 4.02
CA PRO A 300 -21.74 13.54 4.91
C PRO A 300 -20.60 14.44 4.42
N ASP A 301 -20.64 15.72 4.77
CA ASP A 301 -19.60 16.68 4.36
C ASP A 301 -18.23 16.31 4.96
N GLU A 302 -18.23 15.79 6.18
CA GLU A 302 -17.06 15.33 6.93
C GLU A 302 -16.28 14.23 6.18
N ALA A 303 -16.95 13.40 5.37
CA ALA A 303 -16.27 12.36 4.60
C ALA A 303 -15.30 12.92 3.54
N HIS A 304 -15.46 14.18 3.14
CA HIS A 304 -14.58 14.85 2.18
C HIS A 304 -13.36 15.51 2.84
N GLU A 305 -13.33 15.62 4.17
CA GLU A 305 -12.23 16.24 4.91
C GLU A 305 -11.02 15.29 5.05
N TYR A 306 -11.25 13.98 4.97
CA TYR A 306 -10.15 13.01 4.99
C TYR A 306 -9.38 12.99 3.66
N MET A 307 -8.34 13.83 3.60
CA MET A 307 -7.49 14.03 2.44
C MET A 307 -6.26 13.12 2.43
N LEU A 308 -6.05 12.44 1.31
CA LEU A 308 -4.87 11.63 1.00
C LEU A 308 -4.14 12.26 -0.18
N GLY A 309 -3.33 13.27 0.13
CA GLY A 309 -2.65 14.10 -0.85
C GLY A 309 -3.58 15.20 -1.36
N SER A 310 -3.87 15.21 -2.65
CA SER A 310 -4.74 16.21 -3.29
C SER A 310 -6.20 15.78 -3.42
N ARG A 311 -6.56 14.58 -2.97
CA ARG A 311 -7.88 13.97 -3.13
C ARG A 311 -8.39 13.43 -1.80
N SER A 312 -9.70 13.49 -1.59
CA SER A 312 -10.33 12.75 -0.49
C SER A 312 -10.28 11.24 -0.75
N ALA A 313 -10.49 10.44 0.30
CA ALA A 313 -10.60 8.98 0.17
C ALA A 313 -11.66 8.55 -0.87
N LEU A 314 -12.82 9.22 -0.89
CA LEU A 314 -13.87 8.95 -1.87
C LEU A 314 -13.47 9.40 -3.28
N GLU A 315 -12.79 10.54 -3.42
CA GLU A 315 -12.27 10.99 -4.72
C GLU A 315 -11.23 10.02 -5.31
N TRP A 316 -10.46 9.32 -4.47
CA TRP A 316 -9.63 8.20 -4.91
C TRP A 316 -10.47 7.04 -5.45
N ILE A 317 -11.54 6.64 -4.76
CA ILE A 317 -12.44 5.60 -5.26
C ILE A 317 -13.01 5.99 -6.63
N LEU A 318 -13.53 7.22 -6.78
CA LEU A 318 -14.08 7.69 -8.06
C LEU A 318 -13.05 7.71 -9.20
N ASP A 319 -11.80 8.05 -8.91
CA ASP A 319 -10.72 8.08 -9.91
C ASP A 319 -10.29 6.69 -10.36
N ARG A 320 -10.31 5.74 -9.44
CA ARG A 320 -9.66 4.44 -9.61
C ARG A 320 -10.62 3.34 -10.06
N TYR A 321 -11.85 3.36 -9.58
CA TYR A 321 -12.89 2.39 -9.92
C TYR A 321 -13.61 2.81 -11.21
N GLN A 322 -12.89 2.68 -12.32
CA GLN A 322 -13.43 2.84 -13.67
C GLN A 322 -12.73 1.87 -14.63
N VAL A 323 -13.48 1.35 -15.60
CA VAL A 323 -12.94 0.47 -16.65
C VAL A 323 -11.95 1.27 -17.49
N LYS A 324 -10.73 0.75 -17.66
CA LYS A 324 -9.70 1.34 -18.52
C LYS A 324 -9.06 0.27 -19.39
N THR A 325 -8.85 0.59 -20.66
CA THR A 325 -8.03 -0.23 -21.56
C THR A 325 -6.71 0.48 -21.79
N ASP A 326 -5.62 -0.23 -21.53
CA ASP A 326 -4.29 0.26 -21.90
C ASP A 326 -4.14 0.27 -23.42
N LYS A 327 -3.72 1.41 -23.99
CA LYS A 327 -3.73 1.60 -25.45
C LYS A 327 -2.70 0.74 -26.17
N ASP A 328 -1.56 0.50 -25.53
CA ASP A 328 -0.43 -0.18 -26.16
C ASP A 328 -0.59 -1.71 -26.06
N SER A 329 -0.98 -2.21 -24.89
CA SER A 329 -1.15 -3.65 -24.66
C SER A 329 -2.54 -4.18 -24.99
N GLY A 330 -3.56 -3.32 -25.02
CA GLY A 330 -4.96 -3.72 -25.17
C GLY A 330 -5.55 -4.38 -23.91
N ILE A 331 -4.80 -4.48 -22.81
CA ILE A 331 -5.27 -5.08 -21.56
C ILE A 331 -6.35 -4.19 -20.95
N VAL A 332 -7.49 -4.81 -20.65
CA VAL A 332 -8.61 -4.18 -19.95
C VAL A 332 -8.42 -4.38 -18.45
N ASN A 333 -8.58 -3.29 -17.70
CA ASN A 333 -8.67 -3.29 -16.25
C ASN A 333 -10.12 -2.92 -15.89
N ASP A 334 -10.90 -3.92 -15.48
CA ASP A 334 -12.24 -3.74 -14.94
C ASP A 334 -12.18 -3.90 -13.41
N PRO A 335 -12.49 -2.85 -12.63
CA PRO A 335 -12.43 -2.93 -11.17
C PRO A 335 -13.49 -3.88 -10.59
N SER A 336 -14.53 -4.23 -11.34
CA SER A 336 -15.59 -5.15 -10.91
C SER A 336 -15.08 -6.58 -10.82
N ASP A 337 -14.05 -6.93 -11.62
CA ASP A 337 -13.43 -8.26 -11.61
C ASP A 337 -12.91 -8.62 -10.22
N TRP A 338 -12.37 -7.65 -9.47
CA TRP A 338 -11.92 -7.89 -8.09
C TRP A 338 -13.04 -8.42 -7.19
N GLY A 339 -14.23 -7.81 -7.26
CA GLY A 339 -15.39 -8.28 -6.49
C GLY A 339 -15.82 -9.69 -6.92
N LEU A 340 -15.87 -9.94 -8.23
CA LEU A 340 -16.26 -11.23 -8.79
C LEU A 340 -15.28 -12.36 -8.42
N GLU A 341 -13.98 -12.10 -8.48
CA GLU A 341 -12.92 -13.03 -8.07
C GLU A 341 -13.06 -13.45 -6.59
N HIS A 342 -13.61 -12.57 -5.76
CA HIS A 342 -13.84 -12.80 -4.33
C HIS A 342 -15.29 -13.19 -4.00
N GLY A 343 -16.12 -13.49 -5.01
CA GLY A 343 -17.51 -13.90 -4.81
C GLY A 343 -18.42 -12.80 -4.24
N ASN A 344 -18.04 -11.53 -4.38
CA ASN A 344 -18.82 -10.38 -3.95
C ASN A 344 -19.06 -9.39 -5.11
N PRO A 345 -20.14 -9.56 -5.90
CA PRO A 345 -20.49 -8.63 -6.98
C PRO A 345 -20.78 -7.21 -6.48
N ARG A 346 -21.23 -7.06 -5.23
CA ARG A 346 -21.53 -5.77 -4.59
C ARG A 346 -20.31 -5.05 -4.03
N TYR A 347 -19.12 -5.63 -4.15
CA TYR A 347 -17.90 -5.16 -3.50
C TYR A 347 -17.70 -3.64 -3.59
N ILE A 348 -17.86 -3.03 -4.77
CA ILE A 348 -17.61 -1.59 -4.96
C ILE A 348 -18.67 -0.73 -4.25
N VAL A 349 -19.94 -1.16 -4.26
CA VAL A 349 -21.05 -0.47 -3.57
C VAL A 349 -20.79 -0.46 -2.07
N ASP A 350 -20.50 -1.63 -1.51
CA ASP A 350 -20.27 -1.78 -0.07
C ASP A 350 -18.97 -1.09 0.35
N LEU A 351 -17.94 -1.13 -0.50
CA LEU A 351 -16.68 -0.42 -0.28
C LEU A 351 -16.90 1.09 -0.15
N ILE A 352 -17.73 1.72 -0.99
CA ILE A 352 -18.01 3.16 -0.90
C ILE A 352 -18.61 3.50 0.47
N LYS A 353 -19.54 2.68 0.98
CA LYS A 353 -20.13 2.87 2.32
C LYS A 353 -19.08 2.73 3.42
N LYS A 354 -18.20 1.74 3.32
CA LYS A 354 -17.12 1.51 4.28
C LYS A 354 -16.07 2.61 4.26
N ILE A 355 -15.66 3.08 3.09
CA ILE A 355 -14.75 4.22 2.96
C ILE A 355 -15.38 5.50 3.48
N THR A 356 -16.69 5.69 3.30
CA THR A 356 -17.41 6.82 3.93
C THR A 356 -17.31 6.74 5.45
N TYR A 357 -17.50 5.56 6.05
CA TYR A 357 -17.34 5.34 7.49
C TYR A 357 -15.91 5.61 7.95
N VAL A 358 -14.92 5.03 7.26
CA VAL A 358 -13.49 5.24 7.52
C VAL A 358 -13.14 6.72 7.49
N SER A 359 -13.58 7.46 6.47
CA SER A 359 -13.31 8.91 6.38
C SER A 359 -13.85 9.68 7.58
N VAL A 360 -15.12 9.45 7.95
CA VAL A 360 -15.77 10.16 9.05
C VAL A 360 -15.12 9.84 10.40
N GLU A 361 -14.86 8.57 10.68
CA GLU A 361 -14.22 8.16 11.94
C GLU A 361 -12.76 8.63 11.99
N THR A 362 -12.02 8.61 10.87
CA THR A 362 -10.67 9.18 10.81
C THR A 362 -10.67 10.67 11.16
N VAL A 363 -11.57 11.47 10.57
CA VAL A 363 -11.69 12.90 10.88
C VAL A 363 -12.01 13.12 12.36
N LYS A 364 -12.94 12.34 12.92
CA LYS A 364 -13.31 12.40 14.33
C LYS A 364 -12.12 12.09 15.26
N ILE A 365 -11.34 11.04 14.97
CA ILE A 365 -10.17 10.68 15.76
C ILE A 365 -9.11 11.79 15.66
N VAL A 366 -8.82 12.27 14.45
CA VAL A 366 -7.81 13.33 14.23
C VAL A 366 -8.18 14.62 14.96
N ASN A 367 -9.45 15.02 14.92
CA ASN A 367 -9.95 16.20 15.64
C ASN A 367 -9.90 16.04 17.17
N SER A 368 -9.82 14.82 17.68
CA SER A 368 -9.69 14.54 19.11
C SER A 368 -8.25 14.50 19.61
N LEU A 369 -7.25 14.55 18.72
CA LEU A 369 -5.84 14.48 19.10
C LEU A 369 -5.43 15.64 20.01
N PRO A 370 -4.57 15.39 21.03
CA PRO A 370 -4.10 16.45 21.90
C PRO A 370 -3.22 17.44 21.15
N LYS A 371 -3.17 18.68 21.66
CA LYS A 371 -2.27 19.71 21.14
C LYS A 371 -0.85 19.39 21.57
N LEU A 372 0.09 19.52 20.63
CA LEU A 372 1.51 19.31 20.85
C LEU A 372 2.22 20.64 21.09
N THR A 373 3.12 20.70 22.06
CA THR A 373 4.09 21.79 22.17
C THR A 373 5.26 21.53 21.24
N LEU A 374 5.07 21.91 19.97
CA LEU A 374 6.10 21.72 18.94
C LEU A 374 7.25 22.73 19.14
N ARG A 375 8.47 22.21 19.30
CA ARG A 375 9.68 23.05 19.28
C ARG A 375 9.91 23.50 17.83
N LYS A 376 9.88 24.82 17.61
CA LYS A 376 10.19 25.45 16.32
C LYS A 376 11.67 25.37 15.99
#